data_AF-A0AAW2IRC4-F1
#
_entry.id   AF-A0AAW2IRC4-F1
#
_cell.length_a   1.000
_cell.length_b   1.000
_cell.length_c   1.000
_cell.angle_alpha   90.00
_cell.angle_beta   90.00
_cell.angle_gamma   90.00
#
_symmetry.space_group_name_H-M   'P 1'
#
loop_
_entity.id
_entity.type
_entity.pdbx_description
1 polymer ?
#
loop_
_entity_poly.entity_id
_entity_poly.type
_entity_poly.pdbx_seq_one_letter_code
_entity_poly.pdbx_strand_id
1 'polypeptide(L)'
;VSSPGADRLLRVPDDLLRFRDMPMVVSYLQGSDSRCPEKNGVYFLDTIETESRCCVWKLADVRENRDPSAKGRPLSRKQKDCRLKLPYDDLSG
;
A
#
# COMPACT_ATOMS: atom_id res chain seq x y z
N VAL A 1 4.03 -4.11 -33.55
CA VAL A 1 5.05 -3.95 -32.49
C VAL A 1 4.29 -3.60 -31.23
N SER A 2 4.18 -4.53 -30.30
CA SER A 2 3.45 -4.32 -29.05
C SER A 2 4.26 -5.01 -27.97
N SER A 3 5.07 -4.26 -27.24
CA SER A 3 5.73 -4.79 -26.04
C SER A 3 4.69 -4.77 -24.92
N PRO A 4 4.14 -5.92 -24.48
CA PRO A 4 3.16 -5.98 -23.42
C PRO A 4 3.93 -6.11 -22.10
N GLY A 5 4.04 -5.01 -21.35
CA GLY A 5 4.77 -4.98 -20.09
C GLY A 5 5.76 -3.83 -20.08
N ALA A 6 5.24 -2.61 -20.01
CA ALA A 6 6.07 -1.49 -19.63
C ALA A 6 5.98 -1.41 -18.11
N ASP A 7 6.96 -1.99 -17.42
CA ASP A 7 7.29 -1.57 -16.07
C ASP A 7 7.64 -0.08 -16.16
N ARG A 8 6.77 0.77 -15.61
CA ARG A 8 6.95 2.22 -15.62
C ARG A 8 7.44 2.62 -14.24
N LEU A 9 8.63 3.20 -14.18
CA LEU A 9 9.11 3.88 -12.98
C LEU A 9 8.13 4.99 -12.63
N LEU A 10 7.47 4.88 -11.49
CA LEU A 10 6.55 5.90 -10.99
C LEU A 10 7.35 6.99 -10.26
N ARG A 11 7.10 8.26 -10.57
CA ARG A 11 7.63 9.36 -9.77
C ARG A 11 6.75 9.56 -8.55
N VAL A 12 7.27 9.24 -7.37
CA VAL A 12 6.60 9.56 -6.11
C VAL A 12 6.93 11.02 -5.73
N PRO A 13 5.94 11.84 -5.32
CA PRO A 13 4.52 11.51 -5.15
C PRO A 13 3.63 11.77 -6.37
N ASP A 14 4.11 12.47 -7.40
CA ASP A 14 3.30 13.05 -8.48
C ASP A 14 2.47 12.01 -9.26
N ASP A 15 3.07 10.88 -9.63
CA ASP A 15 2.38 9.83 -10.38
C ASP A 15 1.45 9.01 -9.49
N LEU A 16 1.68 8.97 -8.18
CA LEU A 16 0.94 8.13 -7.24
C LEU A 16 -0.53 8.55 -7.14
N LEU A 17 -0.80 9.85 -7.27
CA LEU A 17 -2.16 10.40 -7.24
C LEU A 17 -3.06 9.80 -8.33
N ARG A 18 -2.49 9.44 -9.48
CA ARG A 18 -3.23 8.86 -10.62
C ARG A 18 -3.81 7.48 -10.31
N PHE A 19 -3.30 6.83 -9.28
CA PHE A 19 -3.70 5.50 -8.85
C PHE A 19 -4.50 5.53 -7.54
N ARG A 20 -4.95 6.71 -7.09
CA ARG A 20 -5.63 6.86 -5.79
C ARG A 20 -6.78 5.87 -5.57
N ASP A 21 -7.58 5.67 -6.61
CA ASP A 21 -8.74 4.77 -6.57
C ASP A 21 -8.42 3.33 -6.98
N MET A 22 -7.15 3.01 -7.23
CA MET A 22 -6.69 1.68 -7.62
C MET A 22 -6.03 0.98 -6.41
N PRO A 23 -6.42 -0.27 -6.10
CA PRO A 23 -5.72 -1.04 -5.08
C PRO A 23 -4.30 -1.37 -5.56
N MET A 24 -3.29 -1.02 -4.76
CA MET A 24 -1.88 -1.24 -5.03
C MET A 24 -1.29 -2.22 -4.02
N VAL A 25 -0.39 -3.09 -4.47
CA VAL A 25 0.44 -3.88 -3.55
C VAL A 25 1.48 -2.94 -2.96
N VAL A 26 1.47 -2.78 -1.64
CA VAL A 26 2.45 -1.97 -0.90
C VAL A 26 3.24 -2.92 -0.01
N SER A 27 4.54 -2.96 -0.23
CA SER A 27 5.51 -3.63 0.63
C SER A 27 6.23 -2.60 1.48
N TYR A 28 6.42 -2.89 2.76
CA TYR A 28 7.09 -1.99 3.71
C TYR A 28 7.71 -2.77 4.86
N LEU A 29 8.73 -2.19 5.50
CA LEU A 29 9.35 -2.76 6.69
C LEU A 29 8.56 -2.36 7.95
N GLN A 30 8.03 -3.33 8.68
CA GLN A 30 7.25 -3.05 9.89
C GLN A 30 8.16 -2.84 11.10
N GLY A 31 8.74 -1.63 11.23
CA GLY A 31 9.55 -1.21 12.38
C GLY A 31 10.98 -0.84 11.99
N SER A 32 11.64 -0.07 12.85
CA SER A 32 13.01 0.45 12.65
C SER A 32 14.12 -0.57 12.92
N ASP A 33 13.79 -1.80 13.30
CA ASP A 33 14.74 -2.88 13.56
C ASP A 33 14.90 -3.77 12.33
N SER A 34 16.16 -4.01 11.93
CA SER A 34 16.58 -4.83 10.79
C SER A 34 16.20 -6.33 10.86
N ARG A 35 15.44 -6.73 11.88
CA ARG A 35 14.89 -8.09 12.07
C ARG A 35 13.38 -8.15 11.85
N CYS A 36 12.73 -7.04 11.55
CA CYS A 36 11.30 -7.01 11.31
C CYS A 36 10.96 -7.63 9.95
N PRO A 37 9.91 -8.47 9.87
CA PRO A 37 9.49 -9.03 8.60
C PRO A 37 9.01 -7.92 7.66
N GLU A 38 9.44 -7.98 6.40
CA GLU A 38 8.81 -7.25 5.32
C GLU A 38 7.33 -7.63 5.28
N LYS A 39 6.46 -6.61 5.31
CA LYS A 39 5.02 -6.81 5.25
C LYS A 39 4.52 -6.26 3.94
N ASN A 40 3.70 -7.06 3.27
CA ASN A 40 2.98 -6.64 2.09
C ASN A 40 1.48 -6.70 2.32
N GLY A 41 0.75 -5.91 1.54
CA GLY A 41 -0.70 -5.92 1.51
C GLY A 41 -1.22 -5.09 0.36
N VAL A 42 -2.52 -5.19 0.11
CA VAL A 42 -3.20 -4.42 -0.92
C VAL A 42 -3.82 -3.18 -0.28
N TYR A 43 -3.46 -1.99 -0.72
CA TYR A 43 -3.91 -0.73 -0.13
C TYR A 43 -4.45 0.22 -1.18
N PHE A 44 -5.38 1.07 -0.76
CA PHE A 44 -5.73 2.28 -1.49
C PHE A 44 -4.90 3.44 -0.93
N LEU A 45 -4.48 4.34 -1.80
CA LEU A 45 -3.91 5.61 -1.35
C LEU A 45 -5.05 6.46 -0.78
N ASP A 46 -4.95 6.81 0.49
CA ASP A 46 -5.94 7.65 1.16
C ASP A 46 -5.61 9.13 0.91
N THR A 47 -4.40 9.54 1.30
CA THR A 47 -3.87 10.89 1.15
C THR A 47 -2.35 10.90 0.94
N ILE A 48 -1.85 11.94 0.29
CA ILE A 48 -0.42 12.26 0.20
C ILE A 48 -0.18 13.47 1.08
N GLU A 49 0.68 13.34 2.08
CA GLU A 49 1.11 14.43 2.94
C GLU A 49 2.45 14.96 2.45
N THR A 50 2.43 16.03 1.65
CA THR A 50 3.63 16.64 1.07
C THR A 50 4.56 17.25 2.12
N GLU A 51 3.99 17.88 3.15
CA GLU A 51 4.74 18.50 4.25
C GLU A 51 5.61 17.49 5.02
N SER A 52 5.06 16.31 5.31
CA SER A 52 5.73 15.25 6.04
C SER A 52 6.43 14.23 5.12
N ARG A 53 6.36 14.44 3.80
CA ARG A 53 6.86 13.52 2.76
C ARG A 53 6.41 12.07 2.98
N CYS A 54 5.13 11.90 3.33
CA CYS A 54 4.53 10.60 3.62
C CYS A 54 3.28 10.36 2.77
N CYS A 55 2.98 9.09 2.52
CA CYS A 55 1.72 8.60 1.99
C CYS A 55 0.92 7.92 3.10
N VAL A 56 -0.38 8.17 3.13
CA VAL A 56 -1.32 7.49 4.01
C VAL A 56 -2.10 6.46 3.20
N TRP A 57 -2.09 5.23 3.68
CA TRP A 57 -2.63 4.07 3.01
C TRP A 57 -3.78 3.46 3.81
N LYS A 58 -4.83 3.07 3.10
CA LYS A 58 -6.00 2.39 3.65
C LYS A 58 -6.05 0.96 3.17
N LEU A 59 -6.25 0.01 4.08
CA LEU A 59 -6.31 -1.42 3.73
C LEU A 59 -7.51 -1.72 2.81
N ALA A 60 -7.25 -2.37 1.69
CA ALA A 60 -8.29 -2.78 0.75
C ALA A 60 -9.02 -4.04 1.26
N ASP A 61 -10.35 -4.09 1.16
CA ASP A 61 -11.15 -5.28 1.55
C ASP A 61 -11.17 -6.35 0.44
N VAL A 62 -9.98 -6.78 0.03
CA VAL A 62 -9.73 -7.82 -0.97
C VAL A 62 -9.33 -9.14 -0.30
N ARG A 63 -9.41 -10.24 -1.05
CA ARG A 63 -9.18 -11.59 -0.50
C ARG A 63 -7.75 -11.76 0.03
N GLU A 64 -6.79 -11.12 -0.62
CA GLU A 64 -5.35 -11.15 -0.33
C GLU A 64 -5.03 -10.58 1.05
N ASN A 65 -5.82 -9.64 1.55
CA ASN A 65 -5.66 -9.04 2.87
C ASN A 65 -6.46 -9.73 3.98
N ARG A 66 -7.35 -10.67 3.61
CA ARG A 66 -8.19 -11.37 4.59
C ARG A 66 -7.40 -12.49 5.24
N ASP A 67 -7.67 -12.71 6.52
CA ASP A 67 -7.08 -13.82 7.26
C ASP A 67 -7.52 -15.15 6.61
N PRO A 68 -6.57 -16.03 6.21
CA PRO A 68 -6.88 -17.33 5.64
C PRO A 68 -7.80 -18.18 6.54
N SER A 69 -7.64 -18.07 7.85
CA SER A 69 -8.46 -18.78 8.85
C SER A 69 -9.88 -18.21 8.97
N ALA A 70 -10.11 -16.97 8.54
CA ALA A 70 -11.40 -16.31 8.61
C ALA A 70 -12.39 -16.74 7.51
N LYS A 71 -12.04 -17.74 6.68
CA LYS A 71 -12.91 -18.34 5.65
C LYS A 71 -13.55 -17.31 4.71
N GLY A 72 -12.80 -16.28 4.34
CA GLY A 72 -13.26 -15.24 3.40
C GLY A 72 -14.16 -14.16 4.00
N ARG A 73 -14.35 -14.12 5.33
CA ARG A 73 -15.05 -13.00 5.98
C ARG A 73 -14.41 -11.66 5.58
N PRO A 74 -15.22 -10.64 5.28
CA PRO A 74 -14.71 -9.31 4.97
C PRO A 74 -13.95 -8.72 6.15
N LEU A 75 -13.11 -7.72 5.88
CA LEU A 75 -12.38 -7.02 6.94
C LEU A 75 -13.34 -6.40 7.96
N SER A 76 -12.94 -6.44 9.24
CA SER A 76 -13.66 -5.74 10.30
C SER A 76 -13.61 -4.23 10.10
N ARG A 77 -14.57 -3.50 10.69
CA ARG A 77 -14.57 -2.03 10.66
C ARG A 77 -13.25 -1.45 11.17
N LYS A 78 -12.72 -2.00 12.26
CA LYS A 78 -11.41 -1.59 12.82
C LYS A 78 -10.28 -1.74 11.80
N GLN A 79 -10.23 -2.86 11.07
CA GLN A 79 -9.22 -3.08 10.03
C GLN A 79 -9.38 -2.12 8.83
N LYS A 80 -10.62 -1.82 8.43
CA LYS A 80 -10.91 -0.86 7.35
C LYS A 80 -10.59 0.59 7.73
N ASP A 81 -10.68 0.92 9.01
CA ASP A 81 -10.38 2.24 9.56
C ASP A 81 -8.89 2.42 9.88
N CYS A 82 -8.11 1.33 9.95
CA CYS A 82 -6.66 1.43 10.09
C CYS A 82 -6.06 2.23 8.92
N ARG A 83 -5.11 3.11 9.27
CA ARG A 83 -4.30 3.89 8.34
C ARG A 83 -2.84 3.59 8.58
N LEU A 84 -2.13 3.32 7.49
CA LEU A 84 -0.70 3.10 7.49
C LEU A 84 -0.04 4.34 6.90
N LYS A 85 0.83 5.00 7.67
CA LYS A 85 1.61 6.14 7.19
C LYS A 85 3.01 5.66 6.84
N LEU A 86 3.43 5.86 5.59
CA LEU A 86 4.76 5.49 5.09
C LEU A 86 5.47 6.72 4.51
N PRO A 87 6.74 6.96 4.86
CA PRO A 87 7.61 7.89 4.14
C PRO A 87 7.73 7.51 2.65
N TYR A 88 7.98 8.49 1.78
CA TYR A 88 8.26 8.21 0.37
C TYR A 88 9.46 7.29 0.17
N ASP A 89 10.45 7.38 1.07
CA ASP A 89 11.70 6.61 0.99
C ASP A 89 11.51 5.12 1.35
N ASP A 90 10.44 4.77 2.06
CA ASP A 90 10.10 3.39 2.44
C ASP A 90 9.28 2.67 1.35
N LEU A 91 8.78 3.41 0.35
CA LEU A 91 8.12 2.84 -0.82
C LEU A 91 9.21 2.35 -1.78
N SER A 92 9.77 1.17 -1.51
CA SER A 92 10.69 0.53 -2.45
C SER A 92 9.94 0.19 -3.75
N GLY A 93 10.39 0.82 -4.84
CA GLY A 93 10.06 0.47 -6.22
C GLY A 93 11.29 -0.04 -6.93
#